data_AF-A0A971MUU3-F1
#
_entry.id   AF-A0A971MUU3-F1
#
_cell.length_a   1.000
_cell.length_b   1.000
_cell.length_c   1.000
_cell.angle_alpha   90.00
_cell.angle_beta   90.00
_cell.angle_gamma   90.00
#
_symmetry.space_group_name_H-M   'P 1'
#
loop_
_entity.id
_entity.type
_entity.pdbx_description
1 polymer ?
#
loop_
_entity_poly.entity_id
_entity_poly.type
_entity_poly.pdbx_seq_one_letter_code
_entity_poly.pdbx_strand_id
1 'polypeptide(L)'
;MKKYKIAALLMIIHGGFMELGGSLALIPVLILGKDHINIEHYFSFIVPYLRENLYLMMVMSGIYGVIRLIGAIGLLKNRLWGLTLSVINCVITMALMIFMLPAGIMDGILACTALILMLTQYFGKRKIVE
;
A
#
# COMPACT_ATOMS: atom_id res chain seq x y z
N MET A 1 16.55 -14.96 -8.86
CA MET A 1 15.20 -15.00 -9.50
C MET A 1 14.05 -15.21 -8.50
N LYS A 2 14.22 -15.93 -7.37
CA LYS A 2 13.11 -16.19 -6.42
C LYS A 2 12.63 -14.95 -5.62
N LYS A 3 13.53 -14.03 -5.23
CA LYS A 3 13.19 -12.88 -4.36
C LYS A 3 12.26 -11.84 -5.00
N TYR A 4 12.35 -11.62 -6.33
CA TYR A 4 11.45 -10.69 -7.06
C TYR A 4 10.00 -11.13 -7.03
N LYS A 5 9.73 -12.42 -7.18
CA LYS A 5 8.36 -12.95 -7.11
C LYS A 5 7.77 -12.81 -5.72
N ILE A 6 8.59 -12.95 -4.66
CA ILE A 6 8.15 -12.77 -3.27
C ILE A 6 7.85 -11.31 -2.99
N ALA A 7 8.72 -10.38 -3.42
CA ALA A 7 8.47 -8.95 -3.29
C ALA A 7 7.20 -8.52 -4.05
N ALA A 8 7.02 -9.00 -5.28
CA ALA A 8 5.82 -8.73 -6.05
C ALA A 8 4.55 -9.34 -5.42
N LEU A 9 4.63 -10.56 -4.91
CA LEU A 9 3.52 -11.21 -4.21
C LEU A 9 3.12 -10.43 -2.96
N LEU A 10 4.09 -9.99 -2.16
CA LEU A 10 3.86 -9.12 -1.01
C LEU A 10 3.18 -7.82 -1.41
N MET A 11 3.62 -7.19 -2.51
CA MET A 11 2.97 -5.99 -3.03
C MET A 11 1.55 -6.23 -3.54
N ILE A 12 1.27 -7.40 -4.11
CA ILE A 12 -0.08 -7.78 -4.54
C ILE A 12 -0.99 -8.04 -3.34
N ILE A 13 -0.49 -8.73 -2.31
CA ILE A 13 -1.26 -8.95 -1.08
C ILE A 13 -1.52 -7.61 -0.38
N HIS A 14 -0.50 -6.77 -0.25
CA HIS A 14 -0.61 -5.47 0.39
C HIS A 14 -1.52 -4.50 -0.40
N GLY A 15 -1.23 -4.25 -1.68
CA GLY A 15 -2.00 -3.32 -2.51
C GLY A 15 -3.37 -3.86 -2.94
N GLY A 16 -3.51 -5.17 -3.12
CA GLY A 16 -4.75 -5.82 -3.52
C GLY A 16 -5.68 -6.13 -2.35
N PHE A 17 -5.18 -6.71 -1.27
CA PHE A 17 -6.03 -7.14 -0.16
C PHE A 17 -6.28 -6.01 0.85
N MET A 18 -5.28 -5.18 1.15
CA MET A 18 -5.44 -4.13 2.16
C MET A 18 -5.88 -2.79 1.56
N GLU A 19 -5.18 -2.27 0.54
CA GLU A 19 -5.54 -0.97 -0.04
C GLU A 19 -6.81 -1.05 -0.91
N LEU A 20 -6.88 -2.03 -1.82
CA LEU A 20 -8.07 -2.25 -2.64
C LEU A 20 -9.23 -2.86 -1.85
N GLY A 21 -8.97 -3.73 -0.87
CA GLY A 21 -9.99 -4.22 0.06
C GLY A 21 -10.62 -3.09 0.88
N GLY A 22 -9.81 -2.12 1.34
CA GLY A 22 -10.28 -0.90 1.98
C GLY A 22 -11.17 -0.05 1.07
N SER A 23 -10.87 0.01 -0.22
CA SER A 23 -11.71 0.70 -1.21
C SER A 23 -12.99 -0.07 -1.57
N LEU A 24 -12.96 -1.41 -1.55
CA LEU A 24 -14.14 -2.25 -1.81
C LEU A 24 -15.12 -2.22 -0.63
N ALA A 25 -14.64 -1.96 0.59
CA ALA A 25 -15.49 -1.70 1.75
C ALA A 25 -16.36 -0.43 1.58
N LEU A 26 -16.08 0.43 0.59
CA LEU A 26 -16.96 1.53 0.18
C LEU A 26 -18.32 1.04 -0.35
N ILE A 27 -18.37 -0.13 -1.00
CA ILE A 27 -19.60 -0.66 -1.63
C ILE A 27 -20.65 -1.01 -0.56
N PRO A 28 -20.32 -1.78 0.52
CA PRO A 28 -21.22 -1.96 1.65
C PRO A 28 -21.66 -0.63 2.29
N VAL A 29 -20.76 0.34 2.42
CA VAL A 29 -21.05 1.64 3.05
C VAL A 29 -22.02 2.47 2.23
N LEU A 30 -21.91 2.42 0.90
CA LEU A 30 -22.83 3.07 -0.03
C LEU A 30 -24.22 2.39 -0.07
N ILE A 31 -24.29 1.07 0.12
CA ILE A 31 -25.54 0.30 0.03
C ILE A 31 -26.31 0.28 1.37
N LEU A 32 -25.61 0.09 2.49
CA LEU A 32 -26.21 -0.06 3.83
C LEU A 32 -26.35 1.26 4.59
N GLY A 33 -25.74 2.35 4.11
CA GLY A 33 -25.75 3.64 4.78
C GLY A 33 -24.75 3.71 5.96
N LYS A 34 -24.19 4.92 6.18
CA LYS A 34 -23.16 5.19 7.19
C LYS A 34 -23.63 4.85 8.63
N ASP A 35 -24.94 4.88 8.88
CA ASP A 35 -25.53 4.73 10.21
C ASP A 35 -25.59 3.26 10.71
N HIS A 36 -25.50 2.28 9.82
CA HIS A 36 -25.55 0.86 10.17
C HIS A 36 -24.17 0.21 10.32
N ILE A 37 -23.12 0.86 9.78
CA ILE A 37 -21.75 0.36 9.83
C ILE A 37 -20.95 1.31 10.72
N ASN A 38 -20.61 0.87 11.94
CA ASN A 38 -19.77 1.60 12.88
C ASN A 38 -18.31 1.63 12.40
N ILE A 39 -18.04 2.31 11.27
CA ILE A 39 -16.70 2.41 10.65
C ILE A 39 -15.74 3.18 11.55
N GLU A 40 -16.25 4.14 12.35
CA GLU A 40 -15.46 4.95 13.28
C GLU A 40 -14.81 4.13 14.40
N HIS A 41 -15.34 2.95 14.73
CA HIS A 41 -14.75 2.06 15.73
C HIS A 41 -13.57 1.25 15.17
N TYR A 42 -13.54 1.02 13.85
CA TYR A 42 -12.50 0.24 13.18
C TYR A 42 -11.35 1.09 12.64
N PHE A 43 -11.57 2.38 12.40
CA PHE A 43 -10.56 3.28 11.86
C PHE A 43 -10.28 4.46 12.79
N SER A 44 -9.30 4.29 13.68
CA SER A 44 -8.74 5.38 14.47
C SER A 44 -7.75 6.18 13.63
N PHE A 45 -8.23 7.26 13.01
CA PHE A 45 -7.35 8.27 12.42
C PHE A 45 -6.89 9.27 13.48
N ILE A 46 -5.58 9.57 13.47
CA ILE A 46 -5.00 10.68 14.24
C ILE A 46 -5.52 12.01 13.69
N VAL A 47 -5.78 12.09 12.38
CA VAL A 47 -6.25 13.32 11.72
C VAL A 47 -7.78 13.33 11.64
N PRO A 48 -8.47 14.27 12.31
CA PRO A 48 -9.94 14.35 12.31
C PRO A 48 -10.54 14.53 10.90
N TYR A 49 -9.86 15.30 10.04
CA TYR A 49 -10.29 15.55 8.66
C TYR A 49 -10.49 14.28 7.83
N LEU A 50 -9.64 13.26 8.03
CA LEU A 50 -9.75 11.97 7.33
C LEU A 50 -10.92 11.12 7.85
N ARG A 51 -11.30 11.29 9.12
CA ARG A 51 -12.47 10.65 9.73
C ARG A 51 -13.77 11.29 9.24
N GLU A 52 -13.78 12.60 9.05
CA GLU A 52 -14.95 13.31 8.53
C GLU A 52 -15.17 13.03 7.04
N ASN A 53 -14.08 12.79 6.29
CA ASN A 53 -14.08 12.53 4.85
C ASN A 53 -13.70 11.09 4.48
N LEU A 54 -14.21 10.09 5.22
CA LEU A 54 -13.92 8.66 4.99
C LEU A 54 -14.15 8.21 3.54
N TYR A 55 -15.15 8.79 2.86
CA TYR A 55 -15.45 8.48 1.46
C TYR A 55 -14.28 8.84 0.52
N LEU A 56 -13.75 10.06 0.65
CA LEU A 56 -12.59 10.53 -0.12
C LEU A 56 -11.35 9.69 0.18
N MET A 57 -11.16 9.30 1.43
CA MET A 57 -10.04 8.47 1.84
C MET A 57 -10.12 7.05 1.27
N MET A 58 -11.30 6.43 1.24
CA MET A 58 -11.50 5.11 0.62
C MET A 58 -11.26 5.15 -0.90
N VAL A 59 -11.65 6.23 -1.58
CA VAL A 59 -11.33 6.43 -3.00
C VAL A 59 -9.82 6.57 -3.21
N MET A 60 -9.13 7.36 -2.38
CA MET A 60 -7.67 7.49 -2.44
C MET A 60 -6.96 6.15 -2.21
N SER A 61 -7.43 5.35 -1.25
CA SER A 61 -6.92 3.99 -1.01
C SER A 61 -7.02 3.11 -2.26
N GLY A 62 -8.13 3.20 -3.01
CA GLY A 62 -8.30 2.48 -4.27
C GLY A 62 -7.28 2.89 -5.33
N ILE A 63 -7.03 4.20 -5.47
CA ILE A 63 -6.04 4.73 -6.42
C ILE A 63 -4.63 4.22 -6.06
N TYR A 64 -4.23 4.33 -4.80
CA TYR A 64 -2.92 3.85 -4.33
C TYR A 64 -2.76 2.33 -4.52
N GLY A 65 -3.81 1.56 -4.21
CA GLY A 65 -3.82 0.10 -4.42
C GLY A 65 -3.66 -0.29 -5.90
N VAL A 66 -4.35 0.39 -6.82
CA VAL A 66 -4.21 0.12 -8.27
C VAL A 66 -2.81 0.46 -8.77
N ILE A 67 -2.26 1.61 -8.39
CA ILE A 67 -0.89 2.00 -8.75
C ILE A 67 0.11 0.96 -8.22
N ARG A 68 -0.10 0.49 -6.99
CA ARG A 68 0.75 -0.56 -6.39
C ARG A 68 0.68 -1.88 -7.13
N LEU A 69 -0.52 -2.31 -7.54
CA LEU A 69 -0.68 -3.52 -8.36
C LEU A 69 0.00 -3.38 -9.72
N ILE A 70 -0.11 -2.22 -10.38
CA ILE A 70 0.57 -1.94 -11.64
C ILE A 70 2.10 -2.03 -11.46
N GLY A 71 2.63 -1.45 -10.37
CA GLY A 71 4.04 -1.57 -9.99
C GLY A 71 4.47 -3.02 -9.78
N ALA A 72 3.67 -3.81 -9.06
CA ALA A 72 3.92 -5.22 -8.82
C ALA A 72 3.90 -6.05 -10.11
N ILE A 73 2.97 -5.80 -11.03
CA ILE A 73 2.90 -6.45 -12.35
C ILE A 73 4.14 -6.08 -13.18
N GLY A 74 4.56 -4.81 -13.15
CA GLY A 74 5.80 -4.35 -13.78
C GLY A 74 7.03 -5.07 -13.23
N LEU A 75 7.07 -5.28 -11.91
CA LEU A 75 8.12 -6.03 -11.21
C LEU A 75 8.11 -7.52 -11.59
N LEU A 76 6.93 -8.16 -11.71
CA LEU A 76 6.78 -9.55 -12.16
C LEU A 76 7.27 -9.75 -13.60
N LYS A 77 7.03 -8.76 -14.46
CA LYS A 77 7.54 -8.73 -15.84
C LYS A 77 9.02 -8.34 -15.92
N ASN A 78 9.71 -8.20 -14.77
CA ASN A 78 11.11 -7.84 -14.66
C ASN A 78 11.46 -6.53 -15.40
N ARG A 79 10.53 -5.56 -15.40
CA ARG A 79 10.72 -4.26 -16.04
C ARG A 79 11.22 -3.23 -15.02
N LEU A 80 12.22 -2.43 -15.40
CA LEU A 80 12.80 -1.37 -14.58
C LEU A 80 11.75 -0.35 -14.09
N TRP A 81 10.80 0.03 -14.96
CA TRP A 81 9.73 0.97 -14.59
C TRP A 81 8.86 0.45 -13.44
N GLY A 82 8.64 -0.86 -13.37
CA GLY A 82 7.89 -1.49 -12.29
C GLY A 82 8.62 -1.42 -10.96
N LEU A 83 9.96 -1.57 -10.97
CA LEU A 83 10.78 -1.38 -9.78
C LEU A 83 10.77 0.06 -9.29
N THR A 84 10.97 1.02 -10.19
CA THR A 84 10.95 2.46 -9.83
C THR A 84 9.61 2.87 -9.24
N LEU A 85 8.50 2.50 -9.90
CA LEU A 85 7.15 2.84 -9.46
C LEU A 85 6.83 2.19 -8.10
N SER A 86 7.28 0.96 -7.88
CA SER A 86 7.13 0.25 -6.60
C SER A 86 7.94 0.88 -5.46
N VAL A 87 9.18 1.31 -5.74
CA VAL A 87 10.03 1.99 -4.75
C VAL A 87 9.42 3.32 -4.34
N ILE A 88 8.98 4.14 -5.31
CA ILE A 88 8.30 5.42 -5.04
C ILE A 88 7.07 5.18 -4.17
N ASN A 89 6.24 4.21 -4.52
CA ASN A 89 5.02 3.92 -3.77
C ASN A 89 5.31 3.46 -2.33
N CYS A 90 6.32 2.61 -2.13
CA CYS A 90 6.74 2.21 -0.78
C CYS A 90 7.23 3.38 0.07
N VAL A 91 8.02 4.30 -0.50
CA VAL A 91 8.48 5.49 0.22
C VAL A 91 7.32 6.41 0.60
N ILE A 92 6.36 6.61 -0.31
CA ILE A 92 5.15 7.40 -0.02
C ILE A 92 4.34 6.75 1.11
N THR A 93 4.12 5.42 1.07
CA THR A 93 3.41 4.72 2.15
C THR A 93 4.13 4.85 3.50
N MET A 94 5.46 4.77 3.52
CA MET A 94 6.24 5.00 4.75
C MET A 94 6.11 6.43 5.27
N ALA A 95 6.00 7.43 4.40
CA ALA A 95 5.78 8.82 4.81
C ALA A 95 4.36 9.03 5.37
N LEU A 96 3.37 8.35 4.79
CA LEU A 96 1.96 8.51 5.14
C LEU A 96 1.53 7.69 6.37
N MET A 97 2.26 6.65 6.75
CA MET A 97 1.86 5.72 7.83
C MET A 97 1.60 6.39 9.19
N ILE A 98 2.27 7.52 9.47
CA ILE A 98 2.12 8.28 10.72
C ILE A 98 0.69 8.82 10.87
N PHE A 99 -0.01 9.09 9.77
CA PHE A 99 -1.35 9.66 9.79
C PHE A 99 -2.47 8.65 10.10
N MET A 100 -2.17 7.33 10.02
CA MET A 100 -3.17 6.26 10.08
C MET A 100 -2.92 5.25 11.22
N LEU A 101 -2.29 5.66 12.33
CA LEU A 101 -2.03 4.76 13.47
C LEU A 101 -3.32 4.27 14.13
N PRO A 102 -3.57 2.95 14.26
CA PRO A 102 -2.59 1.86 14.20
C PRO A 102 -2.47 1.13 12.86
N ALA A 103 -3.42 1.28 11.93
CA ALA A 103 -3.41 0.60 10.62
C ALA A 103 -2.11 0.89 9.82
N GLY A 104 -1.58 2.10 9.92
CA GLY A 104 -0.33 2.51 9.30
C GLY A 104 0.90 1.70 9.73
N ILE A 105 0.92 1.11 10.93
CA ILE A 105 2.05 0.25 11.36
C ILE A 105 2.13 -1.00 10.49
N MET A 106 0.99 -1.66 10.26
CA MET A 106 0.92 -2.84 9.42
C MET A 106 1.33 -2.50 7.99
N ASP A 107 0.89 -1.33 7.50
CA ASP A 107 1.27 -0.88 6.17
C ASP A 107 2.76 -0.59 6.03
N GLY A 108 3.33 0.08 7.04
CA GLY A 108 4.77 0.38 7.11
C GLY A 108 5.63 -0.88 7.13
N ILE A 109 5.27 -1.90 7.90
CA ILE A 109 6.02 -3.16 7.95
C ILE A 109 6.03 -3.84 6.58
N LEU A 110 4.88 -3.92 5.91
CA LEU A 110 4.77 -4.56 4.60
C LEU A 110 5.45 -3.74 3.50
N ALA A 111 5.34 -2.42 3.52
CA ALA A 111 6.02 -1.53 2.58
C ALA A 111 7.55 -1.59 2.76
N CYS A 112 8.06 -1.57 4.00
CA CYS A 112 9.48 -1.67 4.33
C CYS A 112 10.07 -3.01 3.91
N THR A 113 9.40 -4.12 4.21
CA THR A 113 9.86 -5.46 3.84
C THR A 113 9.90 -5.63 2.31
N ALA A 114 8.87 -5.18 1.59
CA ALA A 114 8.86 -5.16 0.13
C ALA A 114 10.01 -4.30 -0.44
N LEU A 115 10.23 -3.11 0.12
CA LEU A 115 11.29 -2.19 -0.31
C LEU A 115 12.68 -2.80 -0.13
N ILE A 116 12.98 -3.37 1.05
CA ILE A 116 14.26 -4.02 1.33
C ILE A 116 14.50 -5.17 0.36
N LEU A 117 13.48 -5.99 0.09
CA LEU A 117 13.60 -7.12 -0.84
C LEU A 117 13.86 -6.64 -2.28
N MET A 118 13.20 -5.57 -2.73
CA MET A 118 13.42 -4.99 -4.06
C MET A 118 14.83 -4.41 -4.19
N LEU A 119 15.27 -3.59 -3.22
CA LEU A 119 16.58 -2.93 -3.24
C LEU A 119 17.72 -3.95 -3.10
N THR A 120 17.62 -4.91 -2.18
CA THR A 120 18.64 -5.95 -2.00
C THR A 120 18.78 -6.80 -3.27
N GLN A 121 17.68 -7.05 -3.97
CA GLN A 121 17.71 -7.86 -5.17
C GLN A 121 18.23 -7.09 -6.41
N TYR A 122 18.00 -5.78 -6.49
CA TYR A 122 18.49 -4.94 -7.58
C TYR A 122 19.94 -4.47 -7.37
N PHE A 123 20.27 -4.00 -6.17
CA PHE A 123 21.58 -3.44 -5.82
C PHE A 123 22.52 -4.43 -5.13
N GLY A 124 22.06 -5.57 -4.61
CA GLY A 124 22.85 -6.39 -3.68
C GLY A 124 24.19 -6.99 -4.18
N LYS A 125 24.52 -6.84 -5.46
CA LYS A 125 25.86 -7.18 -5.99
C LYS A 125 26.74 -5.95 -6.24
N ARG A 126 26.17 -4.75 -6.23
CA ARG A 126 26.89 -3.49 -6.40
C ARG A 126 27.42 -3.06 -5.04
N LYS A 127 28.73 -2.91 -4.94
CA LYS A 127 29.35 -2.26 -3.80
C LYS A 127 29.22 -0.75 -4.00
N ILE A 128 29.12 -0.02 -2.90
CA ILE A 128 29.33 1.42 -2.91
C ILE A 128 30.82 1.58 -3.25
N VAL A 129 31.10 2.01 -4.47
CA VAL A 129 32.46 2.35 -4.88
C VAL A 129 32.66 3.79 -4.42
N GLU A 130 33.60 3.98 -3.48
CA GLU A 130 34.05 5.30 -3.03
C GLU A 130 34.66 6.11 -4.17
#